data_AF-A0A4R8VCL7-F1
#
_entry.id   AF-A0A4R8VCL7-F1
#
_cell.length_a   1.000
_cell.length_b   1.000
_cell.length_c   1.000
_cell.angle_alpha   90.00
_cell.angle_beta   90.00
_cell.angle_gamma   90.00
#
_symmetry.space_group_name_H-M   'P 1'
#
loop_
_entity.id
_entity.type
_entity.pdbx_description
1 polymer ?
#
loop_
_entity_poly.entity_id
_entity_poly.type
_entity_poly.pdbx_seq_one_letter_code
_entity_poly.pdbx_strand_id
1 'polypeptide(L)'
;MNTSQASESSQSGRVRTPRAVFKRMVAGIAIPLLAVTGALIGSAPAHAFVDALHGQVTDAVSHVGIANVVMFILNKTTHAGTSEVTDGSGYYHFTTIPSDGDYTLTVNSGSPVAGYATEYYNSTPFFALASPISLTSTSNVDVSVALPHSGGISGTVSSADSTHAVVINILALNPVSDTWQSVANSSFALGAWNIDNLLPGSYKVLFMDVEGPPYYVPEYYNNIAHIEDAELVTVTAGNVTTHVDTQLSLNPPVTRIGGADRFETSALIAAKYDSASVVFVANGLGFPDALSAAPAAAFYNAPLLLTQQNSLPAAVKAQVVRLHPQDIAVIGGTGVVSDAVFNELNVLAPGHVHRISGVDRYATSKAVFESFWDGYDAPTVFLADGRNYPDALASASAASYLSGPVVLVNGGSSSIPMGLGTTLSAFNTTHVALAGGSAVLSDGIATTAAALPGMTVNRYFGANRYATSLAINAAFISYADTVYLAVGTGFADALSGAALAGSQGAPLYLVPGNCVPQNVLDAIDQYGATSVVLLGGTGVLSAAVGSLTSCTT
;
A
#
# COMPACT_ATOMS: atom_id res chain seq x y z
N MET A 1 36.96 -22.86 20.33
CA MET A 1 36.74 -23.03 18.87
C MET A 1 35.25 -23.19 18.63
N ASN A 2 34.55 -22.09 18.38
CA ASN A 2 33.59 -21.97 17.28
C ASN A 2 33.04 -20.54 17.28
N THR A 3 33.17 -19.93 16.12
CA THR A 3 33.02 -18.52 15.83
C THR A 3 31.56 -18.13 15.66
N SER A 4 31.22 -17.03 16.32
CA SER A 4 30.14 -16.09 16.00
C SER A 4 29.94 -15.91 14.49
N GLN A 5 28.73 -16.15 13.99
CA GLN A 5 28.23 -15.58 12.73
C GLN A 5 27.13 -14.59 13.08
N ALA A 6 27.50 -13.31 13.06
CA ALA A 6 26.56 -12.22 12.87
C ALA A 6 26.26 -12.14 11.36
N SER A 7 24.99 -12.30 10.97
CA SER A 7 24.55 -12.08 9.60
C SER A 7 24.39 -10.58 9.36
N GLU A 8 25.23 -10.05 8.47
CA GLU A 8 25.20 -8.67 8.00
C GLU A 8 23.88 -8.33 7.31
N SER A 9 23.39 -7.13 7.64
CA SER A 9 22.23 -6.49 7.05
C SER A 9 22.42 -6.23 5.56
N SER A 10 21.61 -6.92 4.74
CA SER A 10 21.34 -6.52 3.36
C SER A 10 20.73 -5.12 3.36
N GLN A 11 21.40 -4.18 2.67
CA GLN A 11 20.86 -2.86 2.40
C GLN A 11 19.59 -3.01 1.55
N SER A 12 18.45 -2.66 2.15
CA SER A 12 17.14 -2.51 1.53
C SER A 12 17.24 -1.66 0.25
N GLY A 13 17.26 -2.31 -0.90
CA GLY A 13 16.91 -1.71 -2.18
C GLY A 13 15.52 -1.10 -2.07
N ARG A 14 15.38 0.16 -2.51
CA ARG A 14 14.11 0.89 -2.47
C ARG A 14 13.04 0.14 -3.26
N VAL A 15 12.04 -0.37 -2.56
CA VAL A 15 10.78 -0.88 -3.11
C VAL A 15 10.10 0.26 -3.88
N ARG A 16 9.74 0.04 -5.15
CA ARG A 16 9.12 1.06 -6.00
C ARG A 16 7.69 0.66 -6.36
N THR A 17 6.79 1.62 -6.22
CA THR A 17 5.33 1.42 -6.22
C THR A 17 4.68 1.85 -7.54
N PRO A 18 3.53 1.26 -7.94
CA PRO A 18 2.88 1.51 -9.24
C PRO A 18 2.42 2.97 -9.53
N ARG A 19 2.31 3.83 -8.51
CA ARG A 19 2.04 5.27 -8.71
C ARG A 19 3.29 6.15 -8.74
N ALA A 20 4.40 5.72 -8.14
CA ALA A 20 5.71 6.31 -8.42
C ALA A 20 6.12 6.03 -9.88
N VAL A 21 5.65 4.89 -10.41
CA VAL A 21 5.64 4.60 -11.84
C VAL A 21 4.84 5.65 -12.61
N PHE A 22 3.64 6.09 -12.17
CA PHE A 22 2.86 7.14 -12.88
C PHE A 22 3.53 8.53 -12.96
N LYS A 23 4.24 8.98 -11.90
CA LYS A 23 5.00 10.25 -11.96
C LYS A 23 6.25 10.14 -12.83
N ARG A 24 6.87 8.95 -12.94
CA ARG A 24 7.94 8.68 -13.92
C ARG A 24 7.39 8.36 -15.32
N MET A 25 6.15 7.87 -15.46
CA MET A 25 5.46 7.64 -16.73
C MET A 25 5.34 8.95 -17.50
N VAL A 26 4.99 10.06 -16.82
CA VAL A 26 4.95 11.38 -17.48
C VAL A 26 6.35 11.88 -17.87
N ALA A 27 7.43 11.40 -17.26
CA ALA A 27 8.80 11.78 -17.65
C ALA A 27 9.40 10.86 -18.73
N GLY A 28 8.97 9.60 -18.82
CA GLY A 28 9.46 8.60 -19.79
C GLY A 28 8.57 8.40 -21.03
N ILE A 29 7.27 8.75 -20.94
CA ILE A 29 6.28 8.62 -22.03
C ILE A 29 5.82 10.00 -22.54
N ALA A 30 6.25 11.13 -21.94
CA ALA A 30 5.98 12.44 -22.52
C ALA A 30 6.74 12.63 -23.84
N ILE A 31 6.10 12.19 -24.91
CA ILE A 31 6.24 12.76 -26.24
C ILE A 31 5.58 14.15 -26.13
N PRO A 32 6.32 15.26 -26.31
CA PRO A 32 5.67 16.55 -26.47
C PRO A 32 4.86 16.49 -27.76
N LEU A 33 3.54 16.36 -27.65
CA LEU A 33 2.64 16.62 -28.76
C LEU A 33 2.60 18.15 -28.95
N LEU A 34 3.63 18.70 -29.59
CA LEU A 34 3.75 20.14 -29.80
C LEU A 34 3.02 20.50 -31.10
N ALA A 35 1.82 21.05 -30.94
CA ALA A 35 1.08 21.68 -32.02
C ALA A 35 1.93 22.80 -32.63
N VAL A 36 2.12 22.77 -33.95
CA VAL A 36 2.73 23.86 -34.71
C VAL A 36 1.74 25.03 -34.74
N THR A 37 1.74 25.86 -33.71
CA THR A 37 1.09 27.17 -33.75
C THR A 37 2.13 28.21 -34.12
N GLY A 38 1.99 28.79 -35.32
CA GLY A 38 2.80 29.92 -35.76
C GLY A 38 2.63 31.11 -34.81
N ALA A 39 3.63 31.37 -33.98
CA ALA A 39 3.67 32.52 -33.11
C ALA A 39 4.60 33.60 -33.69
N LEU A 40 4.06 34.82 -33.76
CA LEU A 40 4.73 36.04 -34.22
C LEU A 40 6.04 36.30 -33.45
N ILE A 41 7.09 36.61 -34.21
CA ILE A 41 8.45 36.87 -33.73
C ILE A 41 8.48 38.21 -32.98
N GLY A 42 8.60 38.16 -31.65
CA GLY A 42 9.18 39.24 -30.85
C GLY A 42 10.70 39.13 -30.89
N SER A 43 11.40 40.24 -31.12
CA SER A 43 12.85 40.30 -31.32
C SER A 43 13.65 39.80 -30.11
N ALA A 44 14.13 38.56 -30.19
CA ALA A 44 15.16 37.99 -29.32
C ALA A 44 16.56 38.48 -29.76
N PRO A 45 17.56 38.53 -28.86
CA PRO A 45 18.93 38.90 -29.22
C PRO A 45 19.47 37.94 -30.29
N ALA A 46 20.36 38.42 -31.16
CA ALA A 46 20.93 37.64 -32.24
C ALA A 46 21.76 36.47 -31.69
N HIS A 47 21.18 35.26 -31.71
CA HIS A 47 21.91 34.03 -31.45
C HIS A 47 22.66 33.70 -32.74
N ALA A 48 23.95 33.38 -32.66
CA ALA A 48 24.65 32.81 -33.81
C ALA A 48 24.03 31.43 -34.08
N PHE A 49 23.67 31.15 -35.33
CA PHE A 49 23.23 29.82 -35.75
C PHE A 49 24.45 29.03 -36.22
N VAL A 50 24.47 27.74 -35.90
CA VAL A 50 25.47 26.81 -36.41
C VAL A 50 24.89 25.91 -37.47
N ASP A 51 25.62 25.79 -38.58
CA ASP A 51 25.42 24.86 -39.69
C ASP A 51 26.40 23.70 -39.47
N ALA A 52 26.06 22.81 -38.54
CA ALA A 52 27.08 22.03 -37.82
C ALA A 52 26.72 20.61 -37.44
N LEU A 53 25.44 20.26 -37.26
CA LEU A 53 25.07 18.94 -36.76
C LEU A 53 24.48 18.11 -37.87
N HIS A 54 25.22 17.07 -38.25
CA HIS A 54 24.86 16.14 -39.30
C HIS A 54 25.16 14.72 -38.84
N GLY A 55 24.74 13.74 -39.63
CA GLY A 55 25.09 12.35 -39.38
C GLY A 55 24.37 11.43 -40.33
N GLN A 56 24.66 10.14 -40.22
CA GLN A 56 23.96 9.10 -40.95
C GLN A 56 23.25 8.17 -39.98
N VAL A 57 21.99 7.87 -40.27
CA VAL A 57 21.25 6.80 -39.62
C VAL A 57 21.40 5.54 -40.46
N THR A 58 21.97 4.50 -39.87
CA THR A 58 22.22 3.22 -40.53
C THR A 58 21.57 2.08 -39.76
N ASP A 59 21.30 0.97 -40.44
CA ASP A 59 20.95 -0.29 -39.80
C ASP A 59 22.15 -0.83 -39.02
N ALA A 60 21.95 -1.19 -37.76
CA ALA A 60 23.05 -1.62 -36.88
C ALA A 60 23.76 -2.92 -37.31
N VAL A 61 23.13 -3.73 -38.15
CA VAL A 61 23.64 -5.02 -38.63
C VAL A 61 24.18 -4.91 -40.06
N SER A 62 23.39 -4.36 -40.97
CA SER A 62 23.75 -4.25 -42.39
C SER A 62 24.58 -3.01 -42.72
N HIS A 63 24.59 -2.02 -41.81
CA HIS A 63 25.22 -0.71 -41.99
C HIS A 63 24.67 0.09 -43.19
N VAL A 64 23.51 -0.30 -43.72
CA VAL A 64 22.83 0.39 -44.81
C VAL A 64 22.08 1.59 -44.26
N GLY A 65 22.15 2.72 -44.97
CA GLY A 65 21.43 3.94 -44.62
C GLY A 65 19.91 3.77 -44.58
N ILE A 66 19.28 4.33 -43.56
CA ILE A 66 17.82 4.23 -43.34
C ILE A 66 17.16 5.56 -43.67
N ALA A 67 16.34 5.58 -44.71
CA ALA A 67 15.61 6.75 -45.16
C ALA A 67 14.35 7.04 -44.33
N ASN A 68 13.91 8.30 -44.33
CA ASN A 68 12.68 8.77 -43.68
C ASN A 68 12.66 8.64 -42.15
N VAL A 69 13.82 8.53 -41.50
CA VAL A 69 13.92 8.53 -40.04
C VAL A 69 13.79 9.97 -39.55
N VAL A 70 12.90 10.21 -38.58
CA VAL A 70 12.71 11.55 -38.01
C VAL A 70 13.69 11.76 -36.85
N MET A 71 14.55 12.74 -37.03
CA MET A 71 15.54 13.19 -36.06
C MET A 71 15.00 14.41 -35.33
N PHE A 72 14.97 14.40 -34.00
CA PHE A 72 14.60 15.56 -33.19
C PHE A 72 15.78 16.00 -32.34
N ILE A 73 16.10 17.30 -32.36
CA ILE A 73 17.07 17.89 -31.46
C ILE A 73 16.39 18.87 -30.52
N LEU A 74 16.62 18.72 -29.21
CA LEU A 74 15.96 19.50 -28.15
C LEU A 74 17.02 20.11 -27.22
N ASN A 75 16.92 21.42 -26.97
CA ASN A 75 17.74 22.09 -25.96
C ASN A 75 17.30 21.64 -24.56
N LYS A 76 18.24 21.17 -23.74
CA LYS A 76 17.94 20.59 -22.42
C LYS A 76 17.43 21.62 -21.40
N THR A 77 17.72 22.90 -21.61
CA THR A 77 17.34 23.98 -20.69
C THR A 77 16.04 24.65 -21.09
N THR A 78 15.87 24.96 -22.38
CA THR A 78 14.73 25.73 -22.87
C THR A 78 13.60 24.86 -23.41
N HIS A 79 13.86 23.58 -23.65
CA HIS A 79 12.97 22.64 -24.34
C HIS A 79 12.58 23.07 -25.77
N ALA A 80 13.24 24.09 -26.33
CA ALA A 80 13.10 24.44 -27.74
C ALA A 80 13.83 23.40 -28.59
N GLY A 81 13.23 23.02 -29.72
CA GLY A 81 13.80 22.02 -30.60
C GLY A 81 13.40 22.18 -32.05
N THR A 82 14.08 21.44 -32.92
CA THR A 82 13.79 21.34 -34.35
C THR A 82 13.89 19.87 -34.78
N SER A 83 13.41 19.54 -35.98
CA SER A 83 13.41 18.19 -36.52
C SER A 83 13.90 18.15 -37.95
N GLU A 84 14.58 17.07 -38.32
CA GLU A 84 15.03 16.78 -39.68
C GLU A 84 14.67 15.34 -40.05
N VAL A 85 14.63 15.01 -41.35
CA VAL A 85 14.31 13.66 -41.82
C VAL A 85 15.47 13.15 -42.67
N THR A 86 15.88 11.90 -42.45
CA THR A 86 16.96 11.30 -43.22
C THR A 86 16.59 11.09 -44.69
N ASP A 87 17.56 11.34 -45.58
CA ASP A 87 17.42 11.11 -47.01
C ASP A 87 17.53 9.63 -47.42
N GLY A 88 17.53 9.34 -48.72
CA GLY A 88 17.63 7.97 -49.26
C GLY A 88 18.90 7.20 -48.86
N SER A 89 19.93 7.90 -48.39
CA SER A 89 21.18 7.33 -47.88
C SER A 89 21.23 7.27 -46.36
N GLY A 90 20.16 7.67 -45.67
CA GLY A 90 20.12 7.79 -44.21
C GLY A 90 20.80 9.05 -43.67
N TYR A 91 21.24 9.97 -44.53
CA TYR A 91 21.92 11.18 -44.10
C TYR A 91 20.93 12.24 -43.64
N TYR A 92 21.26 12.98 -42.59
CA TYR A 92 20.52 14.14 -42.12
C TYR A 92 21.46 15.30 -41.80
N HIS A 93 20.94 16.52 -41.89
CA HIS A 93 21.69 17.73 -41.60
C HIS A 93 20.78 18.84 -41.06
N PHE A 94 21.05 19.30 -39.84
CA PHE A 94 20.33 20.42 -39.24
C PHE A 94 21.01 21.74 -39.61
N THR A 95 20.30 22.55 -40.42
CA THR A 95 20.83 23.81 -40.98
C THR A 95 20.70 25.01 -40.05
N THR A 96 19.88 24.92 -38.99
CA THR A 96 19.64 26.01 -38.04
C THR A 96 19.45 25.50 -36.62
N ILE A 97 20.55 25.41 -35.88
CA ILE A 97 20.53 25.16 -34.43
C ILE A 97 21.13 26.38 -33.71
N PRO A 98 20.49 26.91 -32.65
CA PRO A 98 21.11 27.95 -31.83
C PRO A 98 22.45 27.46 -31.24
N SER A 99 23.52 28.24 -31.42
CA SER A 99 24.90 27.80 -31.16
C SER A 99 25.32 27.71 -29.69
N ASP A 100 24.42 27.97 -28.76
CA ASP A 100 24.67 28.03 -27.32
C ASP A 100 23.70 27.13 -26.54
N GLY A 101 24.18 25.94 -26.14
CA GLY A 101 23.45 25.08 -25.22
C GLY A 101 23.84 23.60 -25.27
N ASP A 102 23.36 22.86 -24.28
CA ASP A 102 23.38 21.40 -24.28
C ASP A 102 22.10 20.87 -24.94
N TYR A 103 22.26 20.02 -25.94
CA TYR A 103 21.17 19.44 -26.70
C TYR A 103 21.06 17.94 -26.47
N THR A 104 19.87 17.39 -26.69
CA THR A 104 19.63 15.95 -26.78
C THR A 104 19.07 15.65 -28.16
N LEU A 105 19.72 14.73 -28.87
CA LEU A 105 19.24 14.20 -30.14
C LEU A 105 18.46 12.91 -29.90
N THR A 106 17.28 12.84 -30.50
CA THR A 106 16.36 11.71 -30.48
C THR A 106 16.17 11.20 -31.89
N VAL A 107 16.30 9.90 -32.08
CA VAL A 107 15.98 9.20 -33.33
C VAL A 107 14.63 8.53 -33.15
N ASN A 108 13.57 9.20 -33.60
CA ASN A 108 12.21 8.72 -33.41
C ASN A 108 11.84 7.74 -34.54
N SER A 109 11.71 6.46 -34.20
CA SER A 109 11.21 5.41 -35.11
C SER A 109 9.68 5.38 -35.19
N GLY A 110 8.98 6.18 -34.38
CA GLY A 110 7.53 6.35 -34.33
C GLY A 110 6.98 7.06 -35.56
N SER A 111 6.96 6.29 -36.66
CA SER A 111 6.41 6.59 -37.99
C SER A 111 7.32 7.46 -38.87
N PRO A 112 7.95 6.90 -39.93
CA PRO A 112 7.48 5.77 -40.76
C PRO A 112 8.41 4.55 -40.90
N VAL A 113 9.52 4.40 -40.16
CA VAL A 113 10.42 3.24 -40.36
C VAL A 113 10.05 2.07 -39.45
N ALA A 114 9.00 1.35 -39.83
CA ALA A 114 8.57 0.12 -39.14
C ALA A 114 9.72 -0.90 -39.02
N GLY A 115 9.87 -1.52 -37.85
CA GLY A 115 10.86 -2.58 -37.60
C GLY A 115 12.19 -2.15 -36.98
N TYR A 116 12.35 -0.86 -36.64
CA TYR A 116 13.49 -0.35 -35.87
C TYR A 116 13.03 0.23 -34.54
N ALA A 117 13.90 0.18 -33.53
CA ALA A 117 13.60 0.76 -32.23
C ALA A 117 14.00 2.24 -32.17
N THR A 118 13.30 3.02 -31.34
CA THR A 118 13.67 4.41 -31.04
C THR A 118 14.92 4.44 -30.18
N GLU A 119 15.86 5.32 -30.52
CA GLU A 119 17.13 5.47 -29.81
C GLU A 119 17.43 6.96 -29.56
N TYR A 120 18.05 7.28 -28.43
CA TYR A 120 18.59 8.60 -28.13
C TYR A 120 20.11 8.56 -28.27
N TYR A 121 20.73 9.72 -28.52
CA TYR A 121 22.17 9.82 -28.76
C TYR A 121 23.03 9.09 -27.72
N ASN A 122 24.09 8.43 -28.21
CA ASN A 122 24.99 7.52 -27.48
C ASN A 122 24.33 6.20 -27.03
N SER A 123 23.51 5.65 -27.93
CA SER A 123 22.87 4.34 -27.80
C SER A 123 22.11 4.08 -26.50
N THR A 124 21.40 5.12 -26.06
CA THR A 124 20.51 5.01 -24.90
C THR A 124 19.06 4.97 -25.35
N PRO A 125 18.23 4.07 -24.81
CA PRO A 125 16.78 4.09 -25.06
C PRO A 125 16.06 5.27 -24.42
N PHE A 126 16.75 6.07 -23.59
CA PHE A 126 16.11 7.01 -22.68
C PHE A 126 16.65 8.42 -22.85
N PHE A 127 15.73 9.37 -23.08
CA PHE A 127 16.01 10.81 -23.08
C PHE A 127 16.78 11.25 -21.82
N ALA A 128 16.38 10.74 -20.65
CA ALA A 128 16.99 11.09 -19.37
C ALA A 128 18.44 10.58 -19.20
N LEU A 129 18.82 9.52 -19.93
CA LEU A 129 20.17 8.95 -19.91
C LEU A 129 20.98 9.37 -21.14
N ALA A 130 20.40 10.17 -22.04
CA ALA A 130 21.05 10.65 -23.23
C ALA A 130 22.19 11.61 -22.87
N SER A 131 23.38 11.28 -23.37
CA SER A 131 24.55 12.14 -23.25
C SER A 131 24.25 13.46 -23.96
N PRO A 132 24.47 14.64 -23.32
CA PRO A 132 24.25 15.91 -23.99
C PRO A 132 25.24 16.08 -25.15
N ILE A 133 24.76 16.66 -26.24
CA ILE A 133 25.58 17.18 -27.33
C ILE A 133 25.77 18.67 -27.05
N SER A 134 26.96 19.06 -26.64
CA SER A 134 27.30 20.47 -26.42
C SER A 134 27.71 21.10 -27.75
N LEU A 135 27.01 22.15 -28.17
CA LEU A 135 27.32 22.89 -29.40
C LEU A 135 27.96 24.24 -29.06
N THR A 136 28.89 24.67 -29.91
CA THR A 136 29.52 26.00 -29.89
C THR A 136 29.47 26.60 -31.31
N SER A 137 29.64 27.92 -31.45
CA SER A 137 29.49 28.66 -32.72
C SER A 137 30.40 28.25 -33.89
N THR A 138 31.36 27.35 -33.68
CA THR A 138 32.27 26.81 -34.70
C THR A 138 32.26 25.28 -34.75
N SER A 139 31.29 24.62 -34.13
CA SER A 139 31.24 23.16 -34.09
C SER A 139 30.90 22.59 -35.48
N ASN A 140 31.44 21.43 -35.82
CA ASN A 140 30.95 20.57 -36.90
C ASN A 140 30.93 19.15 -36.34
N VAL A 141 29.76 18.69 -35.93
CA VAL A 141 29.55 17.48 -35.13
C VAL A 141 28.83 16.45 -35.99
N ASP A 142 29.56 15.38 -36.32
CA ASP A 142 28.97 14.17 -36.90
C ASP A 142 28.39 13.32 -35.76
N VAL A 143 27.10 13.04 -35.87
CA VAL A 143 26.33 12.23 -34.94
C VAL A 143 25.66 11.08 -35.70
N SER A 144 26.48 10.21 -36.27
CA SER A 144 25.94 9.01 -36.93
C SER A 144 25.37 8.01 -35.91
N VAL A 145 24.22 7.42 -36.22
CA VAL A 145 23.46 6.50 -35.34
C VAL A 145 23.24 5.18 -36.07
N ALA A 146 23.43 4.07 -35.37
CA ALA A 146 23.21 2.73 -35.88
C ALA A 146 21.97 2.13 -35.19
N LEU A 147 20.82 2.15 -35.88
CA LEU A 147 19.54 1.71 -35.32
C LEU A 147 19.43 0.17 -35.30
N PRO A 148 19.17 -0.43 -34.13
CA PRO A 148 18.86 -1.85 -34.04
C PRO A 148 17.44 -2.15 -34.54
N HIS A 149 17.23 -3.35 -35.09
CA HIS A 149 15.88 -3.84 -35.37
C HIS A 149 15.11 -3.98 -34.06
N SER A 150 13.86 -3.52 -34.06
CA SER A 150 12.98 -3.72 -32.93
C SER A 150 12.48 -5.16 -32.87
N GLY A 151 12.15 -5.61 -31.68
CA GLY A 151 11.27 -6.75 -31.46
C GLY A 151 9.92 -6.30 -30.91
N GLY A 152 9.11 -7.27 -30.56
CA GLY A 152 7.82 -7.01 -29.92
C GLY A 152 7.48 -8.08 -28.89
N ILE A 153 6.41 -7.81 -28.13
CA ILE A 153 5.80 -8.75 -27.20
C ILE A 153 4.31 -8.81 -27.52
N SER A 154 3.71 -9.99 -27.50
CA SER A 154 2.27 -10.15 -27.64
C SER A 154 1.74 -11.30 -26.80
N GLY A 155 0.45 -11.24 -26.51
CA GLY A 155 -0.24 -12.27 -25.77
C GLY A 155 -1.71 -11.94 -25.61
N THR A 156 -2.29 -12.53 -24.57
CA THR A 156 -3.69 -12.37 -24.21
C THR A 156 -3.84 -12.01 -22.73
N VAL A 157 -4.89 -11.27 -22.41
CA VAL A 157 -5.33 -11.02 -21.04
C VAL A 157 -6.75 -11.51 -20.88
N SER A 158 -7.00 -12.24 -19.80
CA SER A 158 -8.31 -12.81 -19.47
C SER A 158 -8.66 -12.57 -18.01
N SER A 159 -9.89 -12.86 -17.61
CA SER A 159 -10.29 -12.99 -16.20
C SER A 159 -11.36 -14.06 -16.07
N ALA A 160 -11.44 -14.70 -14.90
CA ALA A 160 -12.53 -15.63 -14.58
C ALA A 160 -13.88 -14.90 -14.46
N ASP A 161 -13.86 -13.61 -14.11
CA ASP A 161 -15.03 -12.74 -14.08
C ASP A 161 -14.76 -11.54 -14.99
N SER A 162 -15.43 -11.49 -16.14
CA SER A 162 -15.32 -10.40 -17.11
C SER A 162 -16.56 -9.48 -17.09
N THR A 163 -17.32 -9.45 -16.00
CA THR A 163 -18.55 -8.65 -15.90
C THR A 163 -18.28 -7.15 -15.87
N HIS A 164 -17.07 -6.75 -15.44
CA HIS A 164 -16.61 -5.36 -15.46
C HIS A 164 -15.94 -5.05 -16.80
N ALA A 165 -16.52 -4.11 -17.55
CA ALA A 165 -15.88 -3.57 -18.74
C ALA A 165 -14.75 -2.62 -18.32
N VAL A 166 -13.51 -3.02 -18.60
CA VAL A 166 -12.31 -2.26 -18.28
C VAL A 166 -11.33 -2.23 -19.45
N VAL A 167 -10.57 -1.15 -19.54
CA VAL A 167 -9.35 -1.10 -20.35
C VAL A 167 -8.19 -1.56 -19.48
N ILE A 168 -7.50 -2.58 -19.97
CA ILE A 168 -6.27 -3.09 -19.36
C ILE A 168 -5.09 -2.45 -20.07
N ASN A 169 -4.25 -1.75 -19.32
CA ASN A 169 -2.95 -1.29 -19.79
C ASN A 169 -1.93 -2.40 -19.57
N ILE A 170 -1.15 -2.67 -20.60
CA ILE A 170 -0.03 -3.60 -20.58
C ILE A 170 1.24 -2.78 -20.76
N LEU A 171 2.18 -2.89 -19.82
CA LEU A 171 3.41 -2.10 -19.82
C LEU A 171 4.64 -3.00 -19.78
N ALA A 172 5.72 -2.59 -20.45
CA ALA A 172 7.00 -3.30 -20.44
C ALA A 172 8.10 -2.52 -19.69
N LEU A 173 8.63 -3.08 -18.60
CA LEU A 173 9.73 -2.53 -17.80
C LEU A 173 11.04 -3.19 -18.19
N ASN A 174 12.04 -2.40 -18.56
CA ASN A 174 13.42 -2.88 -18.63
C ASN A 174 14.04 -2.84 -17.23
N PRO A 175 14.45 -3.97 -16.64
CA PRO A 175 14.95 -4.04 -15.27
C PRO A 175 16.39 -3.50 -15.12
N VAL A 176 17.15 -3.42 -16.21
CA VAL A 176 18.54 -2.91 -16.18
C VAL A 176 18.52 -1.39 -16.04
N SER A 177 17.70 -0.73 -16.85
CA SER A 177 17.56 0.73 -16.84
C SER A 177 16.45 1.22 -15.92
N ASP A 178 15.64 0.32 -15.37
CA ASP A 178 14.54 0.59 -14.43
C ASP A 178 13.56 1.65 -14.96
N THR A 179 13.13 1.40 -16.19
CA THR A 179 12.37 2.34 -17.04
C THR A 179 11.38 1.59 -17.91
N TRP A 180 10.18 2.15 -18.01
CA TRP A 180 9.09 1.62 -18.83
C TRP A 180 9.27 2.09 -20.27
N GLN A 181 9.22 1.18 -21.23
CA GLN A 181 9.57 1.48 -22.62
C GLN A 181 8.37 1.64 -23.55
N SER A 182 7.28 0.90 -23.31
CA SER A 182 6.10 0.97 -24.17
C SER A 182 4.86 0.46 -23.44
N VAL A 183 3.69 0.82 -23.98
CA VAL A 183 2.37 0.51 -23.45
C VAL A 183 1.47 0.03 -24.58
N ALA A 184 0.70 -1.02 -24.32
CA ALA A 184 -0.43 -1.45 -25.13
C ALA A 184 -1.71 -1.41 -24.29
N ASN A 185 -2.87 -1.45 -24.95
CA ASN A 185 -4.17 -1.51 -24.30
C ASN A 185 -4.95 -2.71 -24.81
N SER A 186 -5.73 -3.35 -23.93
CA SER A 186 -6.67 -4.41 -24.29
C SER A 186 -7.91 -4.35 -23.42
N SER A 187 -8.80 -5.31 -23.62
CA SER A 187 -9.98 -5.57 -22.79
C SER A 187 -10.26 -7.07 -22.82
N PHE A 188 -11.01 -7.62 -21.87
CA PHE A 188 -11.34 -9.05 -21.90
C PHE A 188 -12.15 -9.48 -23.13
N ALA A 189 -12.87 -8.55 -23.78
CA ALA A 189 -13.62 -8.83 -25.00
C ALA A 189 -12.71 -9.06 -26.21
N LEU A 190 -11.58 -8.37 -26.28
CA LEU A 190 -10.58 -8.54 -27.32
C LEU A 190 -9.54 -9.60 -26.92
N GLY A 191 -9.14 -9.59 -25.66
CA GLY A 191 -8.14 -10.44 -25.02
C GLY A 191 -6.72 -10.18 -25.53
N ALA A 192 -6.54 -10.14 -26.84
CA ALA A 192 -5.26 -9.98 -27.50
C ALA A 192 -4.67 -8.58 -27.30
N TRP A 193 -3.35 -8.51 -27.24
CA TRP A 193 -2.58 -7.27 -27.17
C TRP A 193 -1.19 -7.47 -27.79
N ASN A 194 -0.59 -6.38 -28.25
CA ASN A 194 0.79 -6.38 -28.73
C ASN A 194 1.49 -5.06 -28.37
N ILE A 195 2.73 -5.17 -27.94
CA ILE A 195 3.68 -4.06 -27.78
C ILE A 195 4.74 -4.24 -28.86
N ASP A 196 4.74 -3.34 -29.85
CA ASP A 196 5.75 -3.31 -30.91
C ASP A 196 6.88 -2.32 -30.57
N ASN A 197 7.92 -2.34 -31.39
CA ASN A 197 9.02 -1.36 -31.37
C ASN A 197 9.84 -1.35 -30.07
N LEU A 198 9.93 -2.50 -29.39
CA LEU A 198 10.79 -2.68 -28.23
C LEU A 198 12.23 -2.94 -28.66
N LEU A 199 13.19 -2.46 -27.88
CA LEU A 199 14.58 -2.85 -28.08
C LEU A 199 14.78 -4.32 -27.71
N PRO A 200 15.70 -5.04 -28.37
CA PRO A 200 16.14 -6.34 -27.91
C PRO A 200 16.63 -6.27 -26.47
N GLY A 201 16.20 -7.21 -25.62
CA GLY A 201 16.49 -7.16 -24.18
C GLY A 201 15.52 -8.02 -23.37
N SER A 202 15.59 -7.91 -22.05
CA SER A 202 14.69 -8.62 -21.13
C SER A 202 13.76 -7.63 -20.44
N TYR A 203 12.48 -7.97 -20.35
CA TYR A 203 11.43 -7.09 -19.82
C TYR A 203 10.57 -7.79 -18.78
N LYS A 204 10.11 -7.04 -17.79
CA LYS A 204 8.98 -7.43 -16.93
C LYS A 204 7.72 -6.80 -17.51
N VAL A 205 6.67 -7.59 -17.70
CA VAL A 205 5.41 -7.13 -18.29
C VAL A 205 4.36 -7.03 -17.20
N LEU A 206 3.74 -5.86 -17.03
CA LEU A 206 2.70 -5.57 -16.04
C LEU A 206 1.37 -5.34 -16.74
N PHE A 207 0.31 -5.89 -16.17
CA PHE A 207 -1.07 -5.74 -16.58
C PHE A 207 -1.82 -5.04 -15.46
N MET A 208 -2.54 -3.97 -15.79
CA MET A 208 -3.31 -3.22 -14.81
C MET A 208 -4.56 -2.62 -15.42
N ASP A 209 -5.66 -2.60 -14.68
CA ASP A 209 -6.79 -1.77 -15.04
C ASP A 209 -6.49 -0.30 -14.74
N VAL A 210 -7.03 0.59 -15.56
CA VAL A 210 -6.78 2.04 -15.43
C VAL A 210 -8.04 2.90 -15.53
N GLU A 211 -9.20 2.28 -15.79
CA GLU A 211 -10.47 2.97 -15.93
C GLU A 211 -11.49 2.47 -14.89
N GLY A 212 -11.99 3.39 -14.07
CA GLY A 212 -12.96 3.10 -13.00
C GLY A 212 -12.31 2.78 -11.64
N PRO A 213 -13.10 2.30 -10.66
CA PRO A 213 -12.56 1.59 -9.51
C PRO A 213 -11.67 0.43 -10.01
N PRO A 214 -10.52 0.15 -9.39
CA PRO A 214 -9.69 -0.98 -9.78
C PRO A 214 -10.44 -2.25 -9.39
N TYR A 215 -11.08 -2.86 -10.38
CA TYR A 215 -11.82 -4.10 -10.23
C TYR A 215 -10.86 -5.28 -10.19
N TYR A 216 -9.66 -5.14 -10.76
CA TYR A 216 -8.69 -6.23 -10.86
C TYR A 216 -7.38 -5.88 -10.15
N VAL A 217 -6.75 -6.92 -9.59
CA VAL A 217 -5.41 -6.83 -9.01
C VAL A 217 -4.40 -6.66 -10.16
N PRO A 218 -3.46 -5.71 -10.10
CA PRO A 218 -2.38 -5.65 -11.07
C PRO A 218 -1.51 -6.91 -11.01
N GLU A 219 -1.25 -7.54 -12.15
CA GLU A 219 -0.45 -8.76 -12.23
C GLU A 219 0.67 -8.60 -13.26
N TYR A 220 1.80 -9.24 -13.01
CA TYR A 220 2.86 -9.42 -13.99
C TYR A 220 2.64 -10.70 -14.79
N TYR A 221 3.28 -10.78 -15.96
CA TYR A 221 3.29 -11.97 -16.81
C TYR A 221 3.45 -13.27 -16.02
N ASN A 222 2.66 -14.28 -16.41
CA ASN A 222 2.52 -15.57 -15.75
C ASN A 222 1.82 -15.51 -14.37
N ASN A 223 0.85 -14.61 -14.21
CA ASN A 223 0.05 -14.41 -13.00
C ASN A 223 0.90 -14.16 -11.75
N ILE A 224 1.99 -13.42 -11.91
CA ILE A 224 2.89 -13.11 -10.81
C ILE A 224 2.46 -11.78 -10.17
N ALA A 225 2.11 -11.78 -8.90
CA ALA A 225 1.64 -10.57 -8.21
C ALA A 225 2.74 -9.51 -7.99
N HIS A 226 3.99 -9.94 -7.83
CA HIS A 226 5.08 -9.06 -7.38
C HIS A 226 6.17 -8.88 -8.42
N ILE A 227 6.68 -7.65 -8.50
CA ILE A 227 7.70 -7.30 -9.50
C ILE A 227 9.00 -8.05 -9.27
N GLU A 228 9.38 -8.34 -8.03
CA GLU A 228 10.60 -9.07 -7.68
C GLU A 228 10.61 -10.48 -8.27
N ASP A 229 9.46 -11.15 -8.25
CA ASP A 229 9.28 -12.52 -8.73
C ASP A 229 8.90 -12.56 -10.21
N ALA A 230 8.58 -11.40 -10.80
CA ALA A 230 8.13 -11.32 -12.18
C ALA A 230 9.17 -11.88 -13.15
N GLU A 231 8.70 -12.81 -14.00
CA GLU A 231 9.51 -13.46 -15.01
C GLU A 231 9.95 -12.48 -16.10
N LEU A 232 11.12 -12.75 -16.67
CA LEU A 232 11.68 -11.95 -17.76
C LEU A 232 11.20 -12.46 -19.11
N VAL A 233 10.52 -11.59 -19.85
CA VAL A 233 10.20 -11.78 -21.27
C VAL A 233 11.40 -11.30 -22.09
N THR A 234 11.99 -12.21 -22.88
CA THR A 234 13.08 -11.85 -23.79
C THR A 234 12.51 -11.33 -25.10
N VAL A 235 12.96 -10.16 -25.54
CA VAL A 235 12.68 -9.56 -26.85
C VAL A 235 13.91 -9.73 -27.71
N THR A 236 13.73 -10.30 -28.91
CA THR A 236 14.80 -10.48 -29.89
C THR A 236 14.55 -9.58 -31.09
N ALA A 237 15.61 -9.01 -31.64
CA ALA A 237 15.56 -8.18 -32.84
C ALA A 237 14.79 -8.89 -33.98
N GLY A 238 13.87 -8.16 -34.62
CA GLY A 238 13.06 -8.62 -35.74
C GLY A 238 11.99 -9.67 -35.41
N ASN A 239 11.82 -10.04 -34.14
CA ASN A 239 10.88 -11.08 -33.71
C ASN A 239 9.89 -10.55 -32.67
N VAL A 240 8.67 -11.08 -32.71
CA VAL A 240 7.66 -10.87 -31.67
C VAL A 240 7.64 -12.08 -30.74
N THR A 241 7.91 -11.86 -29.46
CA THR A 241 7.75 -12.88 -28.43
C THR A 241 6.26 -13.01 -28.11
N THR A 242 5.68 -14.15 -28.46
CA THR A 242 4.25 -14.45 -28.27
C THR A 242 4.01 -15.20 -26.95
N HIS A 243 2.74 -15.46 -26.62
CA HIS A 243 2.31 -16.20 -25.42
C HIS A 243 2.71 -15.55 -24.09
N VAL A 244 2.80 -14.21 -24.09
CA VAL A 244 2.89 -13.46 -22.84
C VAL A 244 1.47 -13.27 -22.30
N ASP A 245 0.90 -14.36 -21.81
CA ASP A 245 -0.49 -14.41 -21.38
C ASP A 245 -0.62 -14.13 -19.86
N THR A 246 -1.77 -13.57 -19.45
CA THR A 246 -2.12 -13.41 -18.03
C THR A 246 -3.63 -13.59 -17.79
N GLN A 247 -4.00 -13.96 -16.57
CA GLN A 247 -5.38 -14.03 -16.12
C GLN A 247 -5.56 -13.20 -14.85
N LEU A 248 -6.15 -12.01 -15.00
CA LEU A 248 -6.34 -11.07 -13.90
C LEU A 248 -7.37 -11.56 -12.88
N SER A 249 -7.01 -11.45 -11.61
CA SER A 249 -7.87 -11.70 -10.46
C SER A 249 -8.66 -10.46 -10.06
N LEU A 250 -9.89 -10.63 -9.57
CA LEU A 250 -10.69 -9.52 -9.04
C LEU A 250 -10.14 -9.04 -7.68
N ASN A 251 -10.17 -7.73 -7.47
CA ASN A 251 -10.09 -7.17 -6.13
C ASN A 251 -11.33 -7.59 -5.32
N PRO A 252 -11.18 -7.94 -4.03
CA PRO A 252 -12.32 -8.20 -3.18
C PRO A 252 -13.20 -6.95 -3.07
N PRO A 253 -14.54 -7.10 -3.06
CA PRO A 253 -15.46 -5.99 -2.86
C PRO A 253 -15.14 -5.25 -1.57
N VAL A 254 -15.05 -3.92 -1.69
CA VAL A 254 -14.78 -3.03 -0.55
C VAL A 254 -16.08 -2.43 -0.05
N THR A 255 -16.43 -2.69 1.21
CA THR A 255 -17.54 -2.04 1.90
C THR A 255 -17.03 -1.10 2.98
N ARG A 256 -17.91 -0.25 3.51
CA ARG A 256 -17.55 0.76 4.51
C ARG A 256 -18.55 0.79 5.65
N ILE A 257 -18.03 0.93 6.86
CA ILE A 257 -18.78 1.22 8.07
C ILE A 257 -18.18 2.49 8.68
N GLY A 258 -18.87 3.62 8.60
CA GLY A 258 -18.39 4.89 9.13
C GLY A 258 -19.52 5.92 9.21
N GLY A 259 -19.62 6.60 10.37
CA GLY A 259 -20.59 7.66 10.62
C GLY A 259 -19.99 9.06 10.49
N ALA A 260 -20.77 10.08 10.84
CA ALA A 260 -20.31 11.47 10.89
C ALA A 260 -19.27 11.69 11.99
N ASP A 261 -19.31 10.88 13.05
CA ASP A 261 -18.32 10.86 14.11
C ASP A 261 -18.07 9.43 14.64
N ARG A 262 -17.14 9.31 15.58
CA ARG A 262 -16.76 8.03 16.21
C ARG A 262 -17.89 7.33 16.95
N PHE A 263 -18.85 8.07 17.49
CA PHE A 263 -19.97 7.51 18.24
C PHE A 263 -20.96 6.89 17.27
N GLU A 264 -21.25 7.59 16.17
CA GLU A 264 -22.05 7.06 15.08
C GLU A 264 -21.36 5.89 14.37
N THR A 265 -20.05 5.95 14.11
CA THR A 265 -19.30 4.78 13.61
C THR A 265 -19.44 3.58 14.55
N SER A 266 -19.28 3.76 15.86
CA SER A 266 -19.45 2.66 16.84
C SER A 266 -20.88 2.10 16.85
N ALA A 267 -21.89 2.96 16.65
CA ALA A 267 -23.28 2.54 16.55
C ALA A 267 -23.57 1.77 15.25
N LEU A 268 -22.98 2.16 14.13
CA LEU A 268 -23.09 1.45 12.84
C LEU A 268 -22.37 0.10 12.87
N ILE A 269 -21.26 0.01 13.61
CA ILE A 269 -20.56 -1.26 13.86
C ILE A 269 -21.43 -2.17 14.74
N ALA A 270 -22.02 -1.62 15.81
CA ALA A 270 -22.96 -2.39 16.65
C ALA A 270 -24.20 -2.88 15.88
N ALA A 271 -24.60 -2.17 14.82
CA ALA A 271 -25.69 -2.60 13.93
C ALA A 271 -25.34 -3.87 13.11
N LYS A 272 -24.08 -4.31 13.08
CA LYS A 272 -23.68 -5.60 12.48
C LYS A 272 -23.94 -6.81 13.39
N TYR A 273 -24.34 -6.56 14.63
CA TYR A 273 -24.76 -7.59 15.57
C TYR A 273 -26.29 -7.65 15.58
N ASP A 274 -26.85 -8.81 15.24
CA ASP A 274 -28.30 -9.02 15.30
C ASP A 274 -28.80 -8.94 16.75
N SER A 275 -28.04 -9.53 17.67
CA SER A 275 -28.24 -9.51 19.12
C SER A 275 -26.90 -9.56 19.85
N ALA A 276 -26.86 -9.13 21.11
CA ALA A 276 -25.69 -9.27 21.96
C ALA A 276 -26.10 -9.54 23.41
N SER A 277 -25.58 -10.60 24.03
CA SER A 277 -25.85 -10.89 25.45
C SER A 277 -25.27 -9.83 26.37
N VAL A 278 -24.09 -9.32 26.02
CA VAL A 278 -23.40 -8.22 26.70
C VAL A 278 -23.08 -7.10 25.72
N VAL A 279 -23.13 -5.85 26.17
CA VAL A 279 -22.64 -4.69 25.41
C VAL A 279 -21.54 -4.00 26.20
N PHE A 280 -20.42 -3.71 25.56
CA PHE A 280 -19.33 -2.97 26.17
C PHE A 280 -19.47 -1.48 25.85
N VAL A 281 -19.29 -0.63 26.86
CA VAL A 281 -19.33 0.83 26.73
C VAL A 281 -18.07 1.43 27.31
N ALA A 282 -17.33 2.18 26.50
CA ALA A 282 -16.11 2.88 26.94
C ALA A 282 -16.11 4.33 26.45
N ASN A 283 -15.27 5.17 27.05
CA ASN A 283 -15.08 6.53 26.58
C ASN A 283 -14.49 6.52 25.15
N GLY A 284 -15.07 7.29 24.23
CA GLY A 284 -14.60 7.38 22.84
C GLY A 284 -13.57 8.48 22.58
N LEU A 285 -13.37 9.41 23.53
CA LEU A 285 -12.43 10.53 23.41
C LEU A 285 -11.04 10.18 23.96
N GLY A 286 -10.98 9.26 24.91
CA GLY A 286 -9.76 8.58 25.36
C GLY A 286 -9.73 7.13 24.85
N PHE A 287 -8.54 6.61 24.57
CA PHE A 287 -8.37 5.27 23.99
C PHE A 287 -8.12 4.11 24.99
N PRO A 288 -7.46 4.27 26.17
CA PRO A 288 -6.89 3.11 26.87
C PRO A 288 -7.92 2.08 27.33
N ASP A 289 -9.05 2.55 27.84
CA ASP A 289 -10.12 1.68 28.35
C ASP A 289 -10.79 0.91 27.20
N ALA A 290 -11.04 1.60 26.08
CA ALA A 290 -11.61 0.99 24.88
C ALA A 290 -10.65 -0.02 24.21
N LEU A 291 -9.33 0.25 24.20
CA LEU A 291 -8.34 -0.69 23.67
C LEU A 291 -8.33 -2.01 24.46
N SER A 292 -8.47 -1.92 25.78
CA SER A 292 -8.53 -3.10 26.64
C SER A 292 -9.88 -3.82 26.50
N ALA A 293 -10.96 -3.08 26.26
CA ALA A 293 -12.30 -3.61 26.10
C ALA A 293 -12.51 -4.34 24.77
N ALA A 294 -11.86 -3.93 23.68
CA ALA A 294 -12.13 -4.48 22.35
C ALA A 294 -11.89 -6.01 22.23
N PRO A 295 -10.78 -6.59 22.75
CA PRO A 295 -10.60 -8.04 22.77
C PRO A 295 -11.60 -8.77 23.66
N ALA A 296 -11.98 -8.18 24.80
CA ALA A 296 -13.02 -8.75 25.65
C ALA A 296 -14.38 -8.75 24.94
N ALA A 297 -14.73 -7.65 24.26
CA ALA A 297 -15.93 -7.55 23.45
C ALA A 297 -15.95 -8.59 22.34
N ALA A 298 -14.84 -8.75 21.61
CA ALA A 298 -14.70 -9.79 20.60
C ALA A 298 -14.84 -11.21 21.16
N PHE A 299 -14.22 -11.50 22.31
CA PHE A 299 -14.28 -12.80 22.98
C PHE A 299 -15.72 -13.21 23.34
N TYR A 300 -16.57 -12.24 23.68
CA TYR A 300 -18.00 -12.46 23.95
C TYR A 300 -18.91 -12.27 22.71
N ASN A 301 -18.34 -12.11 21.51
CA ASN A 301 -19.07 -11.77 20.28
C ASN A 301 -20.04 -10.58 20.49
N ALA A 302 -19.51 -9.52 21.12
CA ALA A 302 -20.26 -8.37 21.59
C ALA A 302 -19.75 -7.06 20.98
N PRO A 303 -20.62 -6.06 20.77
CA PRO A 303 -20.19 -4.76 20.29
C PRO A 303 -19.53 -3.93 21.40
N LEU A 304 -18.53 -3.15 20.99
CA LEU A 304 -17.95 -2.05 21.77
C LEU A 304 -18.53 -0.72 21.30
N LEU A 305 -19.40 -0.13 22.12
CA LEU A 305 -19.99 1.19 21.91
C LEU A 305 -19.14 2.28 22.58
N LEU A 306 -19.07 3.45 21.94
CA LEU A 306 -18.31 4.58 22.46
C LEU A 306 -19.24 5.64 23.05
N THR A 307 -18.86 6.23 24.19
CA THR A 307 -19.61 7.32 24.84
C THR A 307 -18.72 8.53 25.11
N GLN A 308 -19.33 9.69 25.39
CA GLN A 308 -18.61 10.81 26.01
C GLN A 308 -18.56 10.63 27.52
N GLN A 309 -17.71 11.41 28.20
CA GLN A 309 -17.58 11.32 29.66
C GLN A 309 -18.89 11.61 30.39
N ASN A 310 -19.63 12.61 29.94
CA ASN A 310 -20.81 13.14 30.65
C ASN A 310 -22.10 13.07 29.83
N SER A 311 -22.09 12.37 28.70
CA SER A 311 -23.25 12.27 27.82
C SER A 311 -23.21 10.96 27.04
N LEU A 312 -24.36 10.27 26.98
CA LEU A 312 -24.58 9.11 26.14
C LEU A 312 -25.11 9.56 24.78
N PRO A 313 -24.36 9.43 23.67
CA PRO A 313 -24.82 9.85 22.36
C PRO A 313 -26.10 9.11 21.94
N ALA A 314 -27.01 9.82 21.27
CA ALA A 314 -28.32 9.26 20.89
C ALA A 314 -28.21 8.02 20.00
N ALA A 315 -27.27 7.99 19.05
CA ALA A 315 -27.01 6.84 18.19
C ALA A 315 -26.58 5.59 18.99
N VAL A 316 -25.79 5.80 20.04
CA VAL A 316 -25.30 4.73 20.92
C VAL A 316 -26.44 4.21 21.80
N LYS A 317 -27.22 5.12 22.40
CA LYS A 317 -28.43 4.77 23.16
C LYS A 317 -29.41 3.95 22.32
N ALA A 318 -29.62 4.32 21.06
CA ALA A 318 -30.49 3.59 20.14
C ALA A 318 -30.01 2.15 19.91
N GLN A 319 -28.69 1.91 19.84
CA GLN A 319 -28.16 0.55 19.70
C GLN A 319 -28.31 -0.28 20.98
N VAL A 320 -28.10 0.31 22.16
CA VAL A 320 -28.35 -0.39 23.44
C VAL A 320 -29.82 -0.81 23.52
N VAL A 321 -30.75 0.09 23.15
CA VAL A 321 -32.18 -0.24 23.08
C VAL A 321 -32.43 -1.35 22.06
N ARG A 322 -31.91 -1.23 20.83
CA ARG A 322 -32.15 -2.22 19.76
C ARG A 322 -31.64 -3.62 20.13
N LEU A 323 -30.43 -3.69 20.69
CA LEU A 323 -29.77 -4.95 21.04
C LEU A 323 -30.41 -5.64 22.24
N HIS A 324 -31.08 -4.88 23.12
CA HIS A 324 -31.68 -5.37 24.36
C HIS A 324 -30.74 -6.33 25.13
N PRO A 325 -29.51 -5.89 25.49
CA PRO A 325 -28.53 -6.78 26.11
C PRO A 325 -28.98 -7.22 27.51
N GLN A 326 -28.52 -8.40 27.92
CA GLN A 326 -28.68 -8.85 29.31
C GLN A 326 -27.79 -8.03 30.21
N ASP A 327 -26.53 -7.80 29.83
CA ASP A 327 -25.55 -7.07 30.62
C ASP A 327 -24.92 -5.90 29.85
N ILE A 328 -24.58 -4.83 30.58
CA ILE A 328 -23.80 -3.72 30.05
C ILE A 328 -22.52 -3.56 30.87
N ALA A 329 -21.37 -3.74 30.22
CA ALA A 329 -20.06 -3.54 30.80
C ALA A 329 -19.54 -2.12 30.52
N VAL A 330 -19.57 -1.26 31.53
CA VAL A 330 -18.99 0.09 31.47
C VAL A 330 -17.51 0.02 31.84
N ILE A 331 -16.63 0.26 30.88
CA ILE A 331 -15.18 0.18 31.08
C ILE A 331 -14.61 1.57 31.34
N GLY A 332 -13.91 1.70 32.47
CA GLY A 332 -13.33 2.95 32.93
C GLY A 332 -14.03 3.53 34.16
N GLY A 333 -13.26 4.29 34.94
CA GLY A 333 -13.74 4.93 36.17
C GLY A 333 -14.71 6.09 35.92
N THR A 334 -15.24 6.67 37.00
CA THR A 334 -16.19 7.80 36.95
C THR A 334 -15.59 9.06 36.31
N GLY A 335 -14.26 9.21 36.37
CA GLY A 335 -13.53 10.30 35.72
C GLY A 335 -13.50 10.24 34.19
N VAL A 336 -13.87 9.12 33.58
CA VAL A 336 -13.88 8.93 32.11
C VAL A 336 -15.24 8.50 31.58
N VAL A 337 -16.07 7.83 32.39
CA VAL A 337 -17.49 7.60 32.11
C VAL A 337 -18.25 7.89 33.40
N SER A 338 -18.92 9.04 33.48
CA SER A 338 -19.53 9.52 34.72
C SER A 338 -20.67 8.63 35.21
N ASP A 339 -21.05 8.83 36.47
CA ASP A 339 -22.21 8.14 37.04
C ASP A 339 -23.52 8.55 36.37
N ALA A 340 -23.59 9.73 35.76
CA ALA A 340 -24.75 10.13 34.98
C ALA A 340 -24.95 9.21 33.75
N VAL A 341 -23.87 8.94 33.00
CA VAL A 341 -23.91 8.01 31.86
C VAL A 341 -24.19 6.58 32.32
N PHE A 342 -23.55 6.14 33.41
CA PHE A 342 -23.80 4.81 34.00
C PHE A 342 -25.26 4.64 34.41
N ASN A 343 -25.85 5.63 35.10
CA ASN A 343 -27.23 5.59 35.52
C ASN A 343 -28.20 5.63 34.34
N GLU A 344 -27.88 6.36 33.27
CA GLU A 344 -28.67 6.35 32.05
C GLU A 344 -28.67 4.95 31.40
N LEU A 345 -27.52 4.27 31.35
CA LEU A 345 -27.44 2.88 30.88
C LEU A 345 -28.20 1.92 31.80
N ASN A 346 -28.15 2.12 33.12
CA ASN A 346 -28.88 1.30 34.09
C ASN A 346 -30.39 1.48 34.01
N VAL A 347 -30.90 2.59 33.48
CA VAL A 347 -32.33 2.70 33.14
C VAL A 347 -32.70 1.80 31.95
N LEU A 348 -31.76 1.56 31.03
CA LEU A 348 -31.99 0.73 29.82
C LEU A 348 -31.84 -0.77 30.10
N ALA A 349 -30.96 -1.15 31.04
CA ALA A 349 -30.78 -2.52 31.51
C ALA A 349 -30.76 -2.57 33.06
N PRO A 350 -31.93 -2.45 33.74
CA PRO A 350 -32.00 -2.30 35.19
C PRO A 350 -31.35 -3.44 35.97
N GLY A 351 -30.33 -3.12 36.76
CA GLY A 351 -29.65 -4.08 37.65
C GLY A 351 -28.55 -4.90 36.97
N HIS A 352 -28.30 -4.67 35.68
CA HIS A 352 -27.36 -5.45 34.87
C HIS A 352 -26.27 -4.57 34.24
N VAL A 353 -25.94 -3.46 34.89
CA VAL A 353 -24.85 -2.58 34.46
C VAL A 353 -23.69 -2.70 35.44
N HIS A 354 -22.52 -3.07 34.93
CA HIS A 354 -21.32 -3.33 35.71
C HIS A 354 -20.20 -2.39 35.29
N ARG A 355 -19.53 -1.77 36.27
CA ARG A 355 -18.36 -0.93 36.01
C ARG A 355 -17.08 -1.72 36.25
N ILE A 356 -16.23 -1.82 35.23
CA ILE A 356 -14.89 -2.39 35.34
C ILE A 356 -13.87 -1.27 35.22
N SER A 357 -13.10 -1.03 36.28
CA SER A 357 -12.15 0.08 36.35
C SER A 357 -11.03 -0.15 37.36
N GLY A 358 -9.88 0.45 37.13
CA GLY A 358 -8.78 0.55 38.08
C GLY A 358 -8.38 2.00 38.38
N VAL A 359 -7.36 2.16 39.21
CA VAL A 359 -6.80 3.48 39.59
C VAL A 359 -6.14 4.22 38.42
N ASP A 360 -5.72 3.48 37.40
CA ASP A 360 -5.17 3.99 36.16
C ASP A 360 -5.52 3.05 34.98
N ARG A 361 -5.06 3.40 33.77
CA ARG A 361 -5.31 2.63 32.55
C ARG A 361 -4.76 1.20 32.59
N TYR A 362 -3.67 0.96 33.33
CA TYR A 362 -3.03 -0.34 33.41
C TYR A 362 -3.81 -1.24 34.37
N ALA A 363 -4.24 -0.68 35.51
CA ALA A 363 -5.12 -1.35 36.46
C ALA A 363 -6.50 -1.64 35.85
N THR A 364 -7.09 -0.71 35.07
CA THR A 364 -8.33 -0.98 34.32
C THR A 364 -8.12 -2.12 33.32
N SER A 365 -7.04 -2.09 32.55
CA SER A 365 -6.75 -3.13 31.56
C SER A 365 -6.60 -4.52 32.19
N LYS A 366 -5.87 -4.61 33.31
CA LYS A 366 -5.76 -5.84 34.11
C LYS A 366 -7.11 -6.29 34.66
N ALA A 367 -7.94 -5.36 35.17
CA ALA A 367 -9.27 -5.68 35.69
C ALA A 367 -10.21 -6.20 34.59
N VAL A 368 -10.13 -5.65 33.38
CA VAL A 368 -10.86 -6.17 32.20
C VAL A 368 -10.43 -7.61 31.93
N PHE A 369 -9.13 -7.88 31.85
CA PHE A 369 -8.65 -9.26 31.67
C PHE A 369 -9.19 -10.19 32.77
N GLU A 370 -9.00 -9.84 34.04
CA GLU A 370 -9.41 -10.68 35.16
C GLU A 370 -10.93 -10.91 35.24
N SER A 371 -11.74 -9.93 34.82
CA SER A 371 -13.20 -10.04 34.89
C SER A 371 -13.79 -10.88 33.74
N PHE A 372 -13.23 -10.74 32.54
CA PHE A 372 -13.83 -11.32 31.32
C PHE A 372 -13.26 -12.69 30.96
N TRP A 373 -12.07 -13.04 31.46
CA TRP A 373 -11.50 -14.39 31.35
C TRP A 373 -11.70 -15.24 32.61
N ASP A 374 -12.46 -14.78 33.61
CA ASP A 374 -12.74 -15.61 34.81
C ASP A 374 -13.38 -16.95 34.40
N GLY A 375 -12.75 -18.05 34.84
CA GLY A 375 -13.13 -19.41 34.44
C GLY A 375 -12.62 -19.89 33.07
N TYR A 376 -11.80 -19.09 32.37
CA TYR A 376 -11.20 -19.44 31.07
C TYR A 376 -9.67 -19.39 31.11
N ASP A 377 -9.02 -20.18 30.26
CA ASP A 377 -7.59 -20.07 30.02
C ASP A 377 -7.30 -18.91 29.05
N ALA A 378 -6.14 -18.28 29.23
CA ALA A 378 -5.57 -17.32 28.29
C ALA A 378 -4.13 -17.76 27.92
N PRO A 379 -3.98 -18.80 27.07
CA PRO A 379 -2.65 -19.34 26.74
C PRO A 379 -1.71 -18.32 26.12
N THR A 380 -2.26 -17.37 25.35
CA THR A 380 -1.55 -16.23 24.77
C THR A 380 -2.12 -14.92 25.30
N VAL A 381 -1.26 -14.07 25.86
CA VAL A 381 -1.59 -12.71 26.29
C VAL A 381 -0.76 -11.69 25.51
N PHE A 382 -1.42 -10.68 24.95
CA PHE A 382 -0.73 -9.58 24.29
C PHE A 382 -0.40 -8.49 25.30
N LEU A 383 0.85 -8.05 25.36
CA LEU A 383 1.24 -6.85 26.10
C LEU A 383 1.48 -5.72 25.10
N ALA A 384 0.87 -4.57 25.37
CA ALA A 384 1.03 -3.37 24.57
C ALA A 384 1.28 -2.14 25.46
N ASP A 385 1.99 -1.15 24.94
CA ASP A 385 2.26 0.08 25.68
C ASP A 385 0.99 0.93 25.80
N GLY A 386 0.51 1.17 27.02
CA GLY A 386 -0.68 1.99 27.26
C GLY A 386 -0.43 3.50 27.18
N ARG A 387 0.81 3.97 26.97
CA ARG A 387 1.11 5.39 26.74
C ARG A 387 0.73 5.85 25.33
N ASN A 388 0.64 4.92 24.38
CA ASN A 388 0.22 5.15 23.00
C ASN A 388 -0.81 4.08 22.58
N TYR A 389 -1.36 4.14 21.38
CA TYR A 389 -2.44 3.24 20.93
C TYR A 389 -2.13 2.32 19.73
N PRO A 390 -1.26 2.65 18.75
CA PRO A 390 -1.28 1.93 17.48
C PRO A 390 -0.95 0.43 17.59
N ASP A 391 0.02 0.06 18.42
CA ASP A 391 0.42 -1.35 18.56
C ASP A 391 -0.65 -2.17 19.30
N ALA A 392 -1.24 -1.61 20.36
CA ALA A 392 -2.36 -2.20 21.09
C ALA A 392 -3.58 -2.40 20.18
N LEU A 393 -3.91 -1.38 19.38
CA LEU A 393 -5.03 -1.40 18.45
C LEU A 393 -4.85 -2.49 17.38
N ALA A 394 -3.66 -2.56 16.79
CA ALA A 394 -3.31 -3.57 15.82
C ALA A 394 -3.36 -4.99 16.42
N SER A 395 -3.00 -5.14 17.71
CA SER A 395 -3.02 -6.43 18.39
C SER A 395 -4.42 -6.95 18.72
N ALA A 396 -5.44 -6.09 18.76
CA ALA A 396 -6.76 -6.50 19.22
C ALA A 396 -7.41 -7.59 18.36
N SER A 397 -7.26 -7.52 17.03
CA SER A 397 -7.80 -8.55 16.12
C SER A 397 -7.09 -9.90 16.28
N ALA A 398 -5.75 -9.90 16.28
CA ALA A 398 -4.95 -11.11 16.50
C ALA A 398 -5.14 -11.71 17.90
N ALA A 399 -5.26 -10.88 18.93
CA ALA A 399 -5.58 -11.33 20.28
C ALA A 399 -6.95 -12.01 20.33
N SER A 400 -7.96 -11.39 19.71
CA SER A 400 -9.31 -11.95 19.63
C SER A 400 -9.36 -13.27 18.84
N TYR A 401 -8.61 -13.38 17.74
CA TYR A 401 -8.46 -14.62 16.96
C TYR A 401 -7.95 -15.77 17.83
N LEU A 402 -7.07 -15.47 18.79
CA LEU A 402 -6.56 -16.43 19.76
C LEU A 402 -7.41 -16.56 21.04
N SER A 403 -8.57 -15.90 21.09
CA SER A 403 -9.38 -15.79 22.31
C SER A 403 -8.57 -15.27 23.52
N GLY A 404 -7.56 -14.44 23.25
CA GLY A 404 -6.63 -13.90 24.24
C GLY A 404 -6.86 -12.42 24.53
N PRO A 405 -6.43 -11.93 25.71
CA PRO A 405 -6.57 -10.54 26.09
C PRO A 405 -5.43 -9.67 25.51
N VAL A 406 -5.71 -8.37 25.40
CA VAL A 406 -4.67 -7.32 25.30
C VAL A 406 -4.58 -6.62 26.65
N VAL A 407 -3.40 -6.67 27.27
CA VAL A 407 -3.11 -6.02 28.55
C VAL A 407 -2.17 -4.85 28.33
N LEU A 408 -2.62 -3.67 28.74
CA LEU A 408 -1.83 -2.44 28.67
C LEU A 408 -0.84 -2.38 29.83
N VAL A 409 0.42 -2.08 29.50
CA VAL A 409 1.50 -1.84 30.46
C VAL A 409 2.15 -0.49 30.21
N ASN A 410 2.83 0.07 31.20
CA ASN A 410 3.71 1.21 30.95
C ASN A 410 4.96 0.69 30.22
N GLY A 411 5.02 0.87 28.91
CA GLY A 411 6.07 0.27 28.09
C GLY A 411 7.48 0.80 28.37
N GLY A 412 7.61 1.93 29.06
CA GLY A 412 8.91 2.46 29.48
C GLY A 412 9.45 1.85 30.78
N SER A 413 8.66 1.05 31.49
CA SER A 413 9.07 0.41 32.74
C SER A 413 10.16 -0.64 32.50
N SER A 414 11.03 -0.85 33.47
CA SER A 414 12.10 -1.87 33.41
C SER A 414 11.62 -3.30 33.71
N SER A 415 10.34 -3.50 34.02
CA SER A 415 9.75 -4.80 34.31
C SER A 415 8.25 -4.80 34.01
N ILE A 416 7.65 -5.99 33.94
CA ILE A 416 6.20 -6.13 34.01
C ILE A 416 5.64 -5.50 35.31
N PRO A 417 4.40 -4.97 35.29
CA PRO A 417 3.76 -4.43 36.48
C PRO A 417 3.64 -5.46 37.61
N MET A 418 3.69 -4.98 38.85
CA MET A 418 3.48 -5.82 40.03
C MET A 418 2.13 -6.55 39.93
N GLY A 419 2.13 -7.84 40.25
CA GLY A 419 0.93 -8.69 40.21
C GLY A 419 0.55 -9.20 38.82
N LEU A 420 1.09 -8.63 37.73
CA LEU A 420 0.79 -9.14 36.38
C LEU A 420 1.25 -10.59 36.22
N GLY A 421 2.43 -10.94 36.72
CA GLY A 421 2.93 -12.33 36.67
C GLY A 421 1.99 -13.33 37.36
N THR A 422 1.41 -12.96 38.51
CA THR A 422 0.41 -13.78 39.21
C THR A 422 -0.85 -13.95 38.38
N THR A 423 -1.33 -12.88 37.75
CA THR A 423 -2.48 -12.92 36.84
C THR A 423 -2.18 -13.85 35.65
N LEU A 424 -1.04 -13.69 34.96
CA LEU A 424 -0.66 -14.56 33.84
C LEU A 424 -0.62 -16.05 34.25
N SER A 425 -0.05 -16.36 35.42
CA SER A 425 -0.07 -17.73 35.94
C SER A 425 -1.48 -18.24 36.26
N ALA A 426 -2.35 -17.38 36.81
CA ALA A 426 -3.71 -17.76 37.20
C ALA A 426 -4.60 -18.13 36.01
N PHE A 427 -4.33 -17.55 34.84
CA PHE A 427 -5.04 -17.82 33.58
C PHE A 427 -4.27 -18.77 32.65
N ASN A 428 -3.35 -19.58 33.20
CA ASN A 428 -2.59 -20.58 32.46
C ASN A 428 -1.86 -20.02 31.21
N THR A 429 -1.40 -18.78 31.28
CA THR A 429 -0.65 -18.17 30.19
C THR A 429 0.71 -18.83 30.02
N THR A 430 1.00 -19.26 28.79
CA THR A 430 2.28 -19.86 28.39
C THR A 430 3.02 -19.02 27.36
N HIS A 431 2.32 -18.08 26.72
CA HIS A 431 2.88 -17.20 25.72
C HIS A 431 2.53 -15.73 25.97
N VAL A 432 3.55 -14.87 25.97
CA VAL A 432 3.38 -13.41 25.96
C VAL A 432 3.83 -12.85 24.62
N ALA A 433 2.89 -12.24 23.90
CA ALA A 433 3.14 -11.54 22.65
C ALA A 433 3.32 -10.03 22.93
N LEU A 434 4.54 -9.52 22.76
CA LEU A 434 4.82 -8.09 22.90
C LEU A 434 4.49 -7.37 21.58
N ALA A 435 3.45 -6.53 21.61
CA ALA A 435 3.04 -5.70 20.48
C ALA A 435 3.83 -4.39 20.50
N GLY A 436 4.88 -4.30 19.68
CA GLY A 436 5.72 -3.12 19.55
C GLY A 436 7.21 -3.36 19.80
N GLY A 437 8.04 -2.48 19.23
CA GLY A 437 9.50 -2.53 19.33
C GLY A 437 10.04 -2.20 20.73
N SER A 438 11.33 -2.40 20.96
CA SER A 438 11.99 -2.15 22.27
C SER A 438 11.91 -0.69 22.75
N ALA A 439 11.78 0.26 21.82
CA ALA A 439 11.58 1.67 22.13
C ALA A 439 10.20 1.99 22.73
N VAL A 440 9.19 1.16 22.44
CA VAL A 440 7.80 1.33 22.91
C VAL A 440 7.54 0.43 24.12
N LEU A 441 8.01 -0.82 24.07
CA LEU A 441 7.95 -1.79 25.16
C LEU A 441 9.39 -2.22 25.50
N SER A 442 9.91 -1.83 26.65
CA SER A 442 11.31 -2.05 27.03
C SER A 442 11.72 -3.53 27.01
N ASP A 443 13.02 -3.78 26.87
CA ASP A 443 13.57 -5.15 26.99
C ASP A 443 13.53 -5.68 28.42
N GLY A 444 13.38 -4.80 29.41
CA GLY A 444 13.15 -5.18 30.81
C GLY A 444 11.80 -5.87 30.99
N ILE A 445 10.74 -5.38 30.30
CA ILE A 445 9.44 -6.06 30.26
C ILE A 445 9.58 -7.45 29.65
N ALA A 446 10.27 -7.57 28.51
CA ALA A 446 10.50 -8.85 27.85
C ALA A 446 11.25 -9.85 28.75
N THR A 447 12.34 -9.40 29.37
CA THR A 447 13.19 -10.21 30.24
C THR A 447 12.44 -10.70 31.47
N THR A 448 11.66 -9.81 32.11
CA THR A 448 10.92 -10.17 33.34
C THR A 448 9.69 -11.04 33.06
N ALA A 449 9.04 -10.88 31.90
CA ALA A 449 8.00 -11.80 31.47
C ALA A 449 8.57 -13.19 31.15
N ALA A 450 9.72 -13.27 30.45
CA ALA A 450 10.36 -14.54 30.08
C ALA A 450 10.95 -15.30 31.29
N ALA A 451 11.20 -14.60 32.39
CA ALA A 451 11.63 -15.21 33.65
C ALA A 451 10.49 -15.92 34.41
N LEU A 452 9.23 -15.75 34.00
CA LEU A 452 8.10 -16.47 34.58
C LEU A 452 8.17 -17.95 34.18
N PRO A 453 7.89 -18.90 35.09
CA PRO A 453 7.96 -20.33 34.79
C PRO A 453 7.07 -20.73 33.60
N GLY A 454 7.64 -21.43 32.62
CA GLY A 454 6.90 -21.93 31.45
C GLY A 454 6.53 -20.88 30.40
N MET A 455 7.03 -19.64 30.53
CA MET A 455 6.66 -18.54 29.65
C MET A 455 7.55 -18.46 28.41
N THR A 456 6.94 -18.41 27.23
CA THR A 456 7.60 -18.02 25.97
C THR A 456 7.24 -16.58 25.64
N VAL A 457 8.23 -15.74 25.31
CA VAL A 457 7.99 -14.34 24.98
C VAL A 457 8.50 -14.03 23.58
N ASN A 458 7.62 -13.53 22.71
CA ASN A 458 7.97 -13.09 21.37
C ASN A 458 7.55 -11.64 21.17
N ARG A 459 8.32 -10.90 20.37
CA ARG A 459 8.07 -9.50 20.06
C ARG A 459 7.69 -9.35 18.59
N TYR A 460 6.60 -8.64 18.34
CA TYR A 460 6.05 -8.41 17.01
C TYR A 460 6.01 -6.91 16.75
N PHE A 461 6.78 -6.45 15.75
CA PHE A 461 6.94 -5.03 15.47
C PHE A 461 7.42 -4.79 14.03
N GLY A 462 7.19 -3.58 13.56
CA GLY A 462 7.78 -3.07 12.33
C GLY A 462 8.35 -1.66 12.51
N ALA A 463 8.88 -1.11 11.41
CA ALA A 463 9.47 0.24 11.42
C ALA A 463 8.48 1.37 11.73
N ASN A 464 7.18 1.10 11.58
CA ASN A 464 6.10 2.04 11.87
C ASN A 464 4.82 1.26 12.23
N ARG A 465 3.76 1.97 12.63
CA ARG A 465 2.48 1.38 13.06
C ARG A 465 1.81 0.46 12.02
N TYR A 466 1.99 0.75 10.73
CA TYR A 466 1.41 -0.04 9.65
C TYR A 466 2.17 -1.37 9.53
N ALA A 467 3.50 -1.30 9.55
CA ALA A 467 4.36 -2.48 9.56
C ALA A 467 4.20 -3.33 10.84
N THR A 468 3.99 -2.71 12.01
CA THR A 468 3.65 -3.46 13.23
C THR A 468 2.32 -4.19 13.10
N SER A 469 1.29 -3.54 12.52
CA SER A 469 0.00 -4.22 12.29
C SER A 469 0.13 -5.42 11.36
N LEU A 470 0.99 -5.33 10.34
CA LEU A 470 1.30 -6.48 9.49
C LEU A 470 2.03 -7.58 10.24
N ALA A 471 3.09 -7.25 10.98
CA ALA A 471 3.89 -8.23 11.71
C ALA A 471 3.06 -9.01 12.74
N ILE A 472 2.09 -8.36 13.39
CA ILE A 472 1.19 -9.01 14.34
C ILE A 472 0.20 -9.92 13.60
N ASN A 473 -0.53 -9.43 12.60
CA ASN A 473 -1.52 -10.25 11.89
C ASN A 473 -0.86 -11.48 11.22
N ALA A 474 0.27 -11.29 10.54
CA ALA A 474 0.98 -12.37 9.85
C ALA A 474 1.50 -13.47 10.80
N ALA A 475 1.71 -13.16 12.08
CA ALA A 475 2.19 -14.14 13.06
C ALA A 475 1.10 -15.10 13.54
N PHE A 476 -0.18 -14.71 13.46
CA PHE A 476 -1.27 -15.42 14.13
C PHE A 476 -2.44 -15.77 13.21
N ILE A 477 -2.58 -15.07 12.09
CA ILE A 477 -3.68 -15.25 11.13
C ILE A 477 -3.08 -15.71 9.81
N SER A 478 -3.48 -16.90 9.37
CA SER A 478 -3.05 -17.53 8.11
C SER A 478 -4.13 -17.55 7.03
N TYR A 479 -5.38 -17.26 7.41
CA TYR A 479 -6.56 -17.29 6.54
C TYR A 479 -7.60 -16.32 7.08
N ALA A 480 -8.28 -15.61 6.18
CA ALA A 480 -9.42 -14.77 6.53
C ALA A 480 -10.31 -14.50 5.32
N ASP A 481 -11.63 -14.72 5.45
CA ASP A 481 -12.59 -14.35 4.40
C ASP A 481 -12.75 -12.83 4.26
N THR A 482 -12.57 -12.10 5.36
CA THR A 482 -12.74 -10.65 5.43
C THR A 482 -11.50 -9.99 6.02
N VAL A 483 -11.07 -8.87 5.44
CA VAL A 483 -9.98 -8.03 5.99
C VAL A 483 -10.53 -6.66 6.37
N TYR A 484 -10.22 -6.19 7.57
CA TYR A 484 -10.62 -4.87 8.05
C TYR A 484 -9.48 -3.86 7.91
N LEU A 485 -9.78 -2.67 7.39
CA LEU A 485 -8.84 -1.57 7.29
C LEU A 485 -9.32 -0.38 8.12
N ALA A 486 -8.43 0.17 8.96
CA ALA A 486 -8.69 1.38 9.72
C ALA A 486 -7.54 2.38 9.57
N VAL A 487 -7.80 3.67 9.74
CA VAL A 487 -6.74 4.67 9.66
C VAL A 487 -5.79 4.53 10.86
N GLY A 488 -4.47 4.54 10.63
CA GLY A 488 -3.49 4.42 11.71
C GLY A 488 -3.13 5.74 12.40
N THR A 489 -3.57 6.89 11.87
CA THR A 489 -3.32 8.22 12.45
C THR A 489 -4.39 8.65 13.45
N GLY A 490 -5.49 7.90 13.53
CA GLY A 490 -6.53 8.01 14.55
C GLY A 490 -6.82 6.62 15.15
N PHE A 491 -7.65 6.59 16.20
CA PHE A 491 -7.97 5.34 16.89
C PHE A 491 -9.47 5.02 16.90
N ALA A 492 -10.33 6.04 16.82
CA ALA A 492 -11.70 5.92 17.31
C ALA A 492 -12.56 4.94 16.50
N ASP A 493 -12.51 5.02 15.17
CA ASP A 493 -13.24 4.10 14.29
C ASP A 493 -12.71 2.66 14.38
N ALA A 494 -11.41 2.52 14.64
CA ALA A 494 -10.74 1.24 14.78
C ALA A 494 -11.05 0.54 16.13
N LEU A 495 -11.35 1.28 17.20
CA LEU A 495 -11.61 0.70 18.53
C LEU A 495 -12.82 -0.25 18.51
N SER A 496 -13.96 0.27 18.06
CA SER A 496 -15.19 -0.52 17.94
C SER A 496 -15.07 -1.55 16.81
N GLY A 497 -14.36 -1.20 15.73
CA GLY A 497 -14.12 -2.09 14.61
C GLY A 497 -13.20 -3.26 14.94
N ALA A 498 -12.27 -3.12 15.89
CA ALA A 498 -11.42 -4.22 16.35
C ALA A 498 -12.23 -5.30 17.08
N ALA A 499 -13.28 -4.92 17.81
CA ALA A 499 -14.20 -5.89 18.41
C ALA A 499 -14.95 -6.69 17.33
N LEU A 500 -15.41 -6.03 16.26
CA LEU A 500 -16.08 -6.68 15.12
C LEU A 500 -15.12 -7.56 14.30
N ALA A 501 -13.93 -7.06 13.99
CA ALA A 501 -12.91 -7.84 13.28
C ALA A 501 -12.54 -9.09 14.11
N GLY A 502 -12.30 -8.90 15.41
CA GLY A 502 -11.97 -9.96 16.33
C GLY A 502 -13.06 -11.03 16.48
N SER A 503 -14.34 -10.64 16.60
CA SER A 503 -15.46 -11.59 16.73
C SER A 503 -15.70 -12.43 15.48
N GLN A 504 -15.22 -11.95 14.32
CA GLN A 504 -15.26 -12.68 13.05
C GLN A 504 -13.97 -13.45 12.75
N GLY A 505 -12.97 -13.42 13.64
CA GLY A 505 -11.65 -14.00 13.39
C GLY A 505 -10.91 -13.34 12.22
N ALA A 506 -11.21 -12.07 11.94
CA ALA A 506 -10.68 -11.33 10.81
C ALA A 506 -9.51 -10.39 11.24
N PRO A 507 -8.46 -10.24 10.41
CA PRO A 507 -7.37 -9.32 10.67
C PRO A 507 -7.84 -7.88 10.54
N LEU A 508 -7.28 -7.00 11.38
CA LEU A 508 -7.42 -5.55 11.27
C LEU A 508 -6.07 -4.92 10.99
N TYR A 509 -5.95 -4.24 9.84
CA TYR A 509 -4.76 -3.50 9.45
C TYR A 509 -4.93 -2.01 9.64
N LEU A 510 -3.85 -1.36 10.09
CA LEU A 510 -3.76 0.09 10.10
C LEU A 510 -3.19 0.56 8.76
N VAL A 511 -3.81 1.59 8.17
CA VAL A 511 -3.38 2.19 6.90
C VAL A 511 -3.24 3.72 7.00
N PRO A 512 -2.47 4.39 6.12
CA PRO A 512 -2.28 5.84 6.15
C PRO A 512 -3.54 6.71 5.94
N GLY A 513 -4.63 6.14 5.40
CA GLY A 513 -5.89 6.86 5.17
C GLY A 513 -6.08 7.35 3.73
N ASN A 514 -5.01 7.44 2.95
CA ASN A 514 -5.04 7.86 1.54
C ASN A 514 -4.52 6.81 0.55
N CYS A 515 -4.09 5.65 1.06
CA CYS A 515 -3.59 4.51 0.30
C CYS A 515 -3.52 3.27 1.21
N VAL A 516 -3.33 2.10 0.61
CA VAL A 516 -3.09 0.82 1.29
C VAL A 516 -1.61 0.44 1.10
N PRO A 517 -0.84 0.16 2.16
CA PRO A 517 0.52 -0.34 2.01
C PRO A 517 0.55 -1.61 1.15
N GLN A 518 1.55 -1.76 0.27
CA GLN A 518 1.61 -2.90 -0.67
C GLN A 518 1.53 -4.24 0.06
N ASN A 519 2.32 -4.39 1.12
CA ASN A 519 2.33 -5.58 1.98
C ASN A 519 0.99 -5.89 2.68
N VAL A 520 0.04 -4.95 2.75
CA VAL A 520 -1.34 -5.23 3.20
C VAL A 520 -2.19 -5.74 2.04
N LEU A 521 -1.99 -5.25 0.81
CA LEU A 521 -2.61 -5.81 -0.39
C LEU A 521 -2.16 -7.26 -0.59
N ASP A 522 -0.85 -7.50 -0.47
CA ASP A 522 -0.27 -8.84 -0.59
C ASP A 522 -0.86 -9.79 0.47
N ALA A 523 -1.14 -9.29 1.68
CA ALA A 523 -1.79 -10.07 2.72
C ALA A 523 -3.28 -10.36 2.43
N ILE A 524 -4.01 -9.40 1.86
CA ILE A 524 -5.40 -9.58 1.41
C ILE A 524 -5.46 -10.73 0.39
N ASP A 525 -4.54 -10.72 -0.58
CA ASP A 525 -4.43 -11.75 -1.61
C ASP A 525 -3.99 -13.10 -1.02
N GLN A 526 -2.96 -13.10 -0.16
CA GLN A 526 -2.45 -14.31 0.49
C GLN A 526 -3.51 -15.03 1.33
N TYR A 527 -4.38 -14.28 2.01
CA TYR A 527 -5.49 -14.87 2.77
C TYR A 527 -6.61 -15.42 1.89
N GLY A 528 -6.64 -15.07 0.60
CA GLY A 528 -7.78 -15.35 -0.28
C GLY A 528 -9.03 -14.58 0.17
N ALA A 529 -8.85 -13.38 0.73
CA ALA A 529 -9.95 -12.61 1.28
C ALA A 529 -10.96 -12.27 0.18
N THR A 530 -12.25 -12.51 0.46
CA THR A 530 -13.35 -12.26 -0.48
C THR A 530 -14.08 -10.95 -0.16
N SER A 531 -13.67 -10.24 0.88
CA SER A 531 -14.27 -8.98 1.31
C SER A 531 -13.26 -8.11 2.03
N VAL A 532 -13.31 -6.81 1.78
CA VAL A 532 -12.57 -5.80 2.56
C VAL A 532 -13.56 -4.81 3.17
N VAL A 533 -13.39 -4.52 4.46
CA VAL A 533 -14.26 -3.58 5.20
C VAL A 533 -13.45 -2.40 5.71
N LEU A 534 -13.83 -1.20 5.29
CA LEU A 534 -13.26 0.05 5.77
C LEU A 534 -13.99 0.52 7.04
N LEU A 535 -13.22 0.74 8.11
CA LEU A 535 -13.71 1.25 9.39
C LEU A 535 -13.41 2.75 9.49
N GLY A 536 -14.44 3.56 9.21
CA GLY A 536 -14.37 5.01 9.25
C GLY A 536 -14.93 5.67 7.99
N GLY A 537 -15.32 6.94 8.14
CA GLY A 537 -15.86 7.75 7.05
C GLY A 537 -14.84 8.10 5.96
N THR A 538 -15.31 8.73 4.89
CA THR A 538 -14.47 9.15 3.75
C THR A 538 -13.45 10.22 4.10
N GLY A 539 -13.66 10.97 5.19
CA GLY A 539 -12.72 11.96 5.71
C GLY A 539 -11.46 11.37 6.36
N VAL A 540 -11.49 10.09 6.77
CA VAL A 540 -10.35 9.38 7.38
C VAL A 540 -9.78 8.28 6.49
N LEU A 541 -10.62 7.63 5.69
CA LEU A 541 -10.22 6.62 4.69
C LEU A 541 -10.78 7.05 3.34
N SER A 542 -9.92 7.62 2.49
CA SER A 542 -10.30 8.26 1.24
C SER A 542 -10.83 7.26 0.20
N ALA A 543 -11.31 7.78 -0.93
CA ALA A 543 -11.69 6.96 -2.08
C ALA A 543 -10.54 6.06 -2.57
N ALA A 544 -9.29 6.51 -2.44
CA ALA A 544 -8.11 5.73 -2.83
C ALA A 544 -7.95 4.45 -1.97
N VAL A 545 -8.31 4.50 -0.69
CA VAL A 545 -8.36 3.29 0.15
C VAL A 545 -9.56 2.42 -0.23
N GLY A 546 -10.70 3.04 -0.57
CA GLY A 546 -11.88 2.35 -1.11
C GLY A 546 -11.63 1.60 -2.40
N SER A 547 -10.63 2.03 -3.17
CA SER A 547 -10.12 1.40 -4.38
C SER A 547 -8.85 0.60 -4.14
N LEU A 548 -8.54 0.19 -2.90
CA LEU A 548 -7.34 -0.59 -2.54
C LEU A 548 -6.04 -0.06 -3.18
N THR A 549 -5.92 1.25 -3.36
CA THR A 549 -4.82 1.83 -4.12
C THR A 549 -3.55 1.78 -3.30
N SER A 550 -2.53 1.13 -3.85
CA SER A 550 -1.22 0.99 -3.23
C SER A 550 -0.59 2.34 -2.87
N CYS A 551 0.05 2.41 -1.71
CA CYS A 551 0.79 3.58 -1.26
C CYS A 551 1.98 3.89 -2.17
N THR A 552 2.22 5.16 -2.44
CA THR A 552 3.48 5.59 -3.07
C THR A 552 4.57 5.68 -2.01
N THR A 553 5.57 4.83 -2.12
CA THR A 553 6.87 4.95 -1.40
C THR A 553 7.62 6.22 -1.75
#